data_AF-A0A3D0TIS3-F1
#
_entry.id   AF-A0A3D0TIS3-F1
#
_cell.length_a   1.000
_cell.length_b   1.000
_cell.length_c   1.000
_cell.angle_alpha   90.00
_cell.angle_beta   90.00
_cell.angle_gamma   90.00
#
_symmetry.space_group_name_H-M   'P 1'
#
loop_
_entity.id
_entity.type
_entity.pdbx_description
1 polymer ?
#
loop_
_entity_poly.entity_id
_entity_poly.type
_entity_poly.pdbx_seq_one_letter_code
_entity_poly.pdbx_strand_id
1 'polypeptide(L)'
;MKIGKQYHLGAVEIHVNSSGWYSHHHEGNPDYNEVVLHVVLYHNGQREIKRQDGRIVPELELAPLLSKEPSTSETEAKNHLKKLSELPGRCGIAALERGTETLKKILGHAAEQRIQEKTEVLLKRWDEQDPEELLFQLLFKSLGYSPYAQVFEELAKQYQFRELRPLFRQSQRTTRTLVLSRWFGACGLFSKKMTIADPTVRHEFQQWKAAWQELPEHPQVSGKISQAHRPQNSPERRLLGMFHHLYRIANDGLLKRWLVVF
;
A
#
# COMPACT_ATOMS: atom_id res chain seq x y z
N MET A 1 -12.27 -9.64 22.32
CA MET A 1 -11.48 -10.66 23.05
C MET A 1 -11.81 -10.61 24.54
N LYS A 2 -11.82 -11.73 25.26
CA LYS A 2 -12.06 -11.77 26.71
C LYS A 2 -10.75 -12.06 27.43
N ILE A 3 -10.29 -11.17 28.31
CA ILE A 3 -9.12 -11.37 29.18
C ILE A 3 -9.64 -11.41 30.62
N GLY A 4 -9.52 -12.56 31.27
CA GLY A 4 -10.13 -12.78 32.59
C GLY A 4 -11.65 -12.61 32.57
N LYS A 5 -12.17 -11.64 33.34
CA LYS A 5 -13.60 -11.29 33.40
C LYS A 5 -13.98 -10.10 32.50
N GLN A 6 -13.02 -9.48 31.82
CA GLN A 6 -13.22 -8.25 31.03
C GLN A 6 -13.25 -8.55 29.53
N TYR A 7 -14.08 -7.80 28.81
CA TYR A 7 -14.12 -7.82 27.36
C TYR A 7 -13.37 -6.61 26.81
N HIS A 8 -12.39 -6.88 25.96
CA HIS A 8 -11.59 -5.88 25.27
C HIS A 8 -11.91 -5.92 23.77
N LEU A 9 -12.12 -4.73 23.18
CA LEU A 9 -12.25 -4.53 21.75
C LEU A 9 -11.00 -3.79 21.26
N GLY A 10 -10.27 -4.40 20.33
CA GLY A 10 -9.06 -3.83 19.75
C GLY A 10 -8.17 -4.89 19.09
N ALA A 11 -7.03 -4.46 18.58
CA ALA A 11 -6.06 -5.29 17.88
C ALA A 11 -5.13 -6.06 18.85
N VAL A 12 -4.54 -7.16 18.35
CA VAL A 12 -3.48 -7.89 19.02
C VAL A 12 -2.23 -7.78 18.14
N GLU A 13 -1.15 -7.24 18.69
CA GLU A 13 0.14 -7.14 17.99
C GLU A 13 1.02 -8.32 18.37
N ILE A 14 1.76 -8.90 17.43
CA ILE A 14 2.57 -10.11 17.67
C ILE A 14 4.01 -9.88 17.22
N HIS A 15 4.97 -10.11 18.12
CA HIS A 15 6.40 -10.06 17.81
C HIS A 15 7.14 -11.30 18.29
N VAL A 16 8.35 -11.52 17.77
CA VAL A 16 9.27 -12.51 18.35
C VAL A 16 9.79 -12.01 19.69
N ASN A 17 10.13 -10.72 19.78
CA ASN A 17 10.74 -10.09 20.94
C ASN A 17 9.96 -8.83 21.36
N SER A 18 9.89 -8.53 22.67
CA SER A 18 9.30 -7.28 23.19
C SER A 18 9.89 -6.02 22.57
N SER A 19 11.20 -6.00 22.35
CA SER A 19 11.91 -4.90 21.71
C SER A 19 11.39 -4.56 20.30
N GLY A 20 10.69 -5.50 19.66
CA GLY A 20 10.00 -5.33 18.38
C GLY A 20 9.13 -4.08 18.34
N TRP A 21 8.39 -3.82 19.42
CA TRP A 21 7.48 -2.67 19.55
C TRP A 21 8.18 -1.34 19.26
N TYR A 22 9.36 -1.11 19.86
CA TYR A 22 10.12 0.12 19.69
C TYR A 22 10.96 0.12 18.42
N SER A 23 11.54 -1.02 18.04
CA SER A 23 12.32 -1.11 16.80
C SER A 23 11.48 -0.77 15.56
N HIS A 24 10.18 -1.07 15.61
CA HIS A 24 9.22 -0.74 14.58
C HIS A 24 8.49 0.59 14.82
N HIS A 25 8.90 1.36 15.85
CA HIS A 25 8.38 2.69 16.17
C HIS A 25 6.86 2.73 16.44
N HIS A 26 6.30 1.67 17.01
CA HIS A 26 4.86 1.57 17.30
C HIS A 26 4.43 2.51 18.43
N GLU A 27 5.33 2.81 19.37
CA GLU A 27 5.09 3.72 20.49
C GLU A 27 4.79 5.15 20.07
N GLY A 28 5.26 5.58 18.90
CA GLY A 28 4.99 6.91 18.35
C GLY A 28 3.85 6.93 17.32
N ASN A 29 3.28 5.78 16.96
CA ASN A 29 2.35 5.66 15.86
C ASN A 29 0.89 5.57 16.36
N PRO A 30 0.01 6.54 16.03
CA PRO A 30 -1.38 6.53 16.47
C PRO A 30 -2.21 5.38 15.91
N ASP A 31 -1.81 4.72 14.83
CA ASP A 31 -2.52 3.54 14.29
C ASP A 31 -2.48 2.36 15.27
N TYR A 32 -1.48 2.31 16.15
CA TYR A 32 -1.34 1.27 17.16
C TYR A 32 -2.15 1.57 18.42
N ASN A 33 -2.86 2.71 18.47
CA ASN A 33 -3.73 3.07 19.61
C ASN A 33 -4.90 2.09 19.80
N GLU A 34 -5.21 1.24 18.82
CA GLU A 34 -6.20 0.17 18.95
C GLU A 34 -5.64 -1.14 19.57
N VAL A 35 -4.32 -1.28 19.77
CA VAL A 35 -3.69 -2.54 20.19
C VAL A 35 -3.89 -2.82 21.67
N VAL A 36 -4.84 -3.69 22.02
CA VAL A 36 -5.21 -4.01 23.41
C VAL A 36 -4.35 -5.07 24.08
N LEU A 37 -3.52 -5.79 23.31
CA LEU A 37 -2.62 -6.82 23.82
C LEU A 37 -1.41 -6.92 22.88
N HIS A 38 -0.21 -7.00 23.45
CA HIS A 38 1.01 -7.30 22.71
C HIS A 38 1.45 -8.72 23.09
N VAL A 39 1.55 -9.62 22.12
CA VAL A 39 1.95 -11.01 22.33
C VAL A 39 3.37 -11.18 21.80
N VAL A 40 4.25 -11.75 22.63
CA VAL A 40 5.65 -11.97 22.26
C VAL A 40 6.05 -13.41 22.45
N LEU A 41 6.98 -13.90 21.62
CA LEU A 41 7.59 -15.19 21.90
C LEU A 41 8.52 -15.09 23.11
N TYR A 42 9.44 -14.11 23.11
CA TYR A 42 10.39 -13.86 24.19
C TYR A 42 10.25 -12.45 24.74
N HIS A 43 10.17 -12.34 26.07
CA HIS A 43 10.23 -11.07 26.75
C HIS A 43 11.69 -10.65 26.94
N ASN A 44 12.14 -9.64 26.20
CA ASN A 44 13.53 -9.20 26.20
C ASN A 44 13.73 -7.69 26.47
N GLY A 45 12.63 -6.97 26.74
CA GLY A 45 12.65 -5.53 26.95
C GLY A 45 12.44 -5.19 28.42
N GLN A 46 13.15 -4.19 28.94
CA GLN A 46 12.96 -3.68 30.31
C GLN A 46 11.96 -2.53 30.39
N ARG A 47 11.37 -2.12 29.26
CA ARG A 47 10.50 -0.96 29.14
C ARG A 47 9.05 -1.40 28.96
N GLU A 48 8.14 -0.73 29.67
CA GLU A 48 6.69 -0.91 29.51
C GLU A 48 6.24 -0.55 28.10
N ILE A 49 5.53 -1.48 27.45
CA ILE A 49 4.92 -1.28 26.13
C ILE A 49 3.88 -0.17 26.22
N LYS A 50 4.19 0.98 25.61
CA LYS A 50 3.35 2.18 25.63
C LYS A 50 2.94 2.52 24.22
N ARG A 51 1.66 2.84 24.04
CA ARG A 51 1.14 3.41 22.79
C ARG A 51 1.42 4.91 22.75
N GLN A 52 1.14 5.51 21.60
CA GLN A 52 1.28 6.94 21.39
C GLN A 52 0.37 7.76 22.32
N ASP A 53 -0.81 7.26 22.65
CA ASP A 53 -1.74 7.91 23.61
C ASP A 53 -1.33 7.78 25.09
N GLY A 54 -0.15 7.20 25.36
CA GLY A 54 0.41 7.01 26.69
C GLY A 54 -0.17 5.81 27.45
N ARG A 55 -1.14 5.08 26.89
CA ARG A 55 -1.67 3.87 27.52
C ARG A 55 -0.66 2.74 27.48
N ILE A 56 -0.55 2.03 28.59
CA ILE A 56 0.25 0.82 28.71
C ILE A 56 -0.54 -0.33 28.08
N VAL A 57 0.12 -1.09 27.21
CA VAL A 57 -0.41 -2.31 26.61
C VAL A 57 0.05 -3.49 27.45
N PRO A 58 -0.86 -4.35 27.93
CA PRO A 58 -0.44 -5.58 28.57
C PRO A 58 0.32 -6.46 27.56
N GLU A 59 1.41 -7.05 28.02
CA GLU A 59 2.23 -7.95 27.21
C GLU A 59 2.07 -9.40 27.70
N LEU A 60 1.92 -10.34 26.76
CA LEU A 60 1.85 -11.77 27.03
C LEU A 60 3.06 -12.46 26.40
N GLU A 61 3.94 -13.01 27.25
CA GLU A 61 5.04 -13.86 26.80
C GLU A 61 4.57 -15.30 26.61
N LEU A 62 4.77 -15.84 25.41
CA LEU A 62 4.37 -17.19 25.07
C LEU A 62 5.41 -18.24 25.45
N ALA A 63 6.71 -17.96 25.37
CA ALA A 63 7.75 -18.98 25.58
C ALA A 63 7.59 -19.79 26.89
N PRO A 64 7.27 -19.19 28.04
CA PRO A 64 7.04 -19.95 29.28
C PRO A 64 5.78 -20.83 29.27
N LEU A 65 4.80 -20.49 28.42
CA LEU A 65 3.51 -21.18 28.29
C LEU A 65 3.54 -22.30 27.23
N LEU A 66 4.58 -22.31 26.38
CA LEU A 66 4.82 -23.38 25.44
C LEU A 66 5.38 -24.59 26.20
N SER A 67 4.81 -25.76 25.97
CA SER A 67 5.32 -26.99 26.56
C SER A 67 6.77 -27.22 26.12
N LYS A 68 7.66 -27.53 27.08
CA LYS A 68 9.05 -27.91 26.79
C LYS A 68 9.14 -29.17 25.93
N GLU A 69 8.13 -30.03 26.06
CA GLU A 69 7.92 -31.13 25.14
C GLU A 69 7.01 -30.65 24.00
N PRO A 70 7.43 -30.78 22.73
CA PRO A 70 6.60 -30.39 21.61
C PRO A 70 5.26 -31.13 21.70
N SER A 71 4.15 -30.44 21.42
CA SER A 71 2.79 -31.01 21.41
C SER A 71 2.57 -32.12 20.36
N THR A 72 3.62 -32.41 19.59
CA THR A 72 3.72 -33.45 18.59
C THR A 72 5.07 -34.12 18.79
N SER A 73 5.11 -35.45 18.70
CA SER A 73 6.40 -36.16 18.73
C SER A 73 7.33 -35.64 17.64
N GLU A 74 8.65 -35.76 17.82
CA GLU A 74 9.61 -35.36 16.78
C GLU A 74 9.29 -36.01 15.42
N THR A 75 8.76 -37.23 15.46
CA THR A 75 8.25 -37.97 14.29
C THR A 75 7.04 -37.31 13.64
N GLU A 76 6.07 -36.84 14.43
CA GLU A 76 4.91 -36.10 13.93
C GLU A 76 5.27 -34.71 13.41
N ALA A 77 6.18 -34.01 14.08
CA ALA A 77 6.71 -32.74 13.59
C ALA A 77 7.44 -32.94 12.25
N LYS A 78 8.26 -34.00 12.13
CA LYS A 78 8.90 -34.40 10.85
C LYS A 78 7.86 -34.76 9.78
N ASN A 79 6.79 -35.45 10.15
CA ASN A 79 5.70 -35.79 9.21
C ASN A 79 4.88 -34.56 8.79
N HIS A 80 4.60 -33.62 9.69
CA HIS A 80 4.00 -32.33 9.37
C HIS A 80 4.90 -31.49 8.48
N LEU A 81 6.20 -31.45 8.76
CA LEU A 81 7.19 -30.83 7.86
C LEU A 81 7.22 -31.53 6.51
N LYS A 82 7.04 -32.86 6.43
CA LYS A 82 6.91 -33.64 5.19
C LYS A 82 5.63 -33.32 4.40
N LYS A 83 4.51 -33.08 5.08
CA LYS A 83 3.25 -32.60 4.46
C LYS A 83 3.36 -31.14 4.00
N LEU A 84 3.94 -30.26 4.82
CA LEU A 84 4.29 -28.87 4.43
C LEU A 84 5.26 -28.85 3.24
N SER A 85 6.06 -29.90 3.11
CA SER A 85 6.99 -30.17 2.03
C SER A 85 6.33 -30.49 0.69
N GLU A 86 5.10 -30.98 0.74
CA GLU A 86 4.24 -31.22 -0.43
C GLU A 86 3.45 -29.96 -0.80
N LEU A 87 3.38 -28.96 0.09
CA LEU A 87 2.78 -27.67 -0.24
C LEU A 87 3.68 -26.89 -1.21
N PRO A 88 3.09 -26.15 -2.16
CA PRO A 88 3.85 -25.22 -3.01
C PRO A 88 4.56 -24.18 -2.14
N GLY A 89 5.90 -24.09 -2.23
CA GLY A 89 6.68 -23.17 -1.39
C GLY A 89 8.15 -23.56 -1.09
N ARG A 90 8.64 -24.71 -1.58
CA ARG A 90 10.03 -25.16 -1.38
C ARG A 90 11.10 -24.41 -2.19
N CYS A 91 10.77 -23.33 -2.87
CA CYS A 91 11.73 -22.56 -3.66
C CYS A 91 12.95 -22.11 -2.83
N GLY A 92 12.79 -21.82 -1.52
CA GLY A 92 13.91 -21.49 -0.63
C GLY A 92 14.86 -22.67 -0.36
N ILE A 93 14.33 -23.87 -0.10
CA ILE A 93 15.14 -25.08 0.14
C ILE A 93 15.76 -25.59 -1.16
N ALA A 94 14.98 -25.62 -2.24
CA ALA A 94 15.48 -25.99 -3.56
C ALA A 94 16.57 -25.01 -4.05
N ALA A 95 16.51 -23.73 -3.67
CA ALA A 95 17.56 -22.76 -3.98
C ALA A 95 18.86 -23.00 -3.20
N LEU A 96 18.75 -23.44 -1.93
CA LEU A 96 19.90 -23.85 -1.12
C LEU A 96 20.55 -25.13 -1.68
N GLU A 97 19.74 -26.13 -2.04
CA GLU A 97 20.22 -27.43 -2.53
C GLU A 97 20.72 -27.42 -3.98
N ARG A 98 20.07 -26.65 -4.87
CA ARG A 98 20.36 -26.61 -6.32
C ARG A 98 21.17 -25.39 -6.76
N GLY A 99 21.62 -24.58 -5.79
CA GLY A 99 22.34 -23.34 -6.00
C GLY A 99 21.44 -22.17 -6.45
N THR A 100 21.91 -20.97 -6.15
CA THR A 100 21.20 -19.71 -6.41
C THR A 100 20.94 -19.44 -7.89
N GLU A 101 21.76 -19.99 -8.79
CA GLU A 101 21.58 -19.82 -10.25
C GLU A 101 20.33 -20.52 -10.78
N THR A 102 20.00 -21.70 -10.26
CA THR A 102 18.77 -22.41 -10.64
C THR A 102 17.54 -21.61 -10.22
N LEU A 103 17.56 -21.05 -9.00
CA LEU A 103 16.49 -20.17 -8.52
C LEU A 103 16.39 -18.91 -9.38
N LYS A 104 17.51 -18.27 -9.71
CA LYS A 104 17.54 -17.08 -10.56
C LYS A 104 16.92 -17.34 -11.93
N LYS A 105 17.20 -18.49 -12.55
CA LYS A 105 16.58 -18.91 -13.81
C LYS A 105 15.08 -19.10 -13.68
N ILE A 106 14.62 -19.80 -12.63
CA ILE A 106 13.18 -20.01 -12.38
C ILE A 106 12.47 -18.67 -12.16
N LEU A 107 13.04 -17.79 -11.35
CA LEU A 107 12.50 -16.44 -11.12
C LEU A 107 12.51 -15.61 -12.41
N GLY A 108 13.54 -15.74 -13.23
CA GLY A 108 13.63 -15.11 -14.55
C GLY A 108 12.50 -15.56 -15.48
N HIS A 109 12.30 -16.87 -15.63
CA HIS A 109 11.22 -17.42 -16.44
C HIS A 109 9.83 -17.02 -15.91
N ALA A 110 9.62 -17.06 -14.60
CA ALA A 110 8.36 -16.63 -14.00
C ALA A 110 8.11 -15.13 -14.18
N ALA A 111 9.16 -14.30 -14.11
CA ALA A 111 9.07 -12.87 -14.37
C ALA A 111 8.74 -12.59 -15.84
N GLU A 112 9.38 -13.30 -16.77
CA GLU A 112 9.12 -13.19 -18.21
C GLU A 112 7.69 -13.60 -18.55
N GLN A 113 7.23 -14.75 -18.05
CA GLN A 113 5.84 -15.20 -18.23
C GLN A 113 4.85 -14.15 -17.69
N ARG A 114 5.10 -13.62 -16.47
CA ARG A 114 4.26 -12.56 -15.89
C ARG A 114 4.26 -11.28 -16.73
N ILE A 115 5.37 -10.94 -17.38
CA ILE A 115 5.43 -9.81 -18.31
C ILE A 115 4.60 -10.11 -19.55
N GLN A 116 4.73 -11.31 -20.14
CA GLN A 116 3.95 -11.73 -21.31
C GLN A 116 2.44 -11.67 -21.03
N GLU A 117 1.98 -12.23 -19.91
CA GLU A 117 0.58 -12.17 -19.48
C GLU A 117 0.06 -10.73 -19.36
N LYS A 118 0.88 -9.82 -18.82
CA LYS A 118 0.54 -8.38 -18.75
C LYS A 118 0.52 -7.72 -20.13
N THR A 119 1.45 -8.09 -21.00
CA THR A 119 1.53 -7.59 -22.37
C THR A 119 0.30 -8.01 -23.16
N GLU A 120 -0.17 -9.24 -23.05
CA GLU A 120 -1.39 -9.70 -23.72
C GLU A 120 -2.63 -8.88 -23.33
N VAL A 121 -2.78 -8.56 -22.03
CA VAL A 121 -3.87 -7.71 -21.55
C VAL A 121 -3.76 -6.29 -22.12
N LEU A 122 -2.55 -5.76 -22.25
CA LEU A 122 -2.30 -4.44 -22.83
C LEU A 122 -2.57 -4.44 -24.34
N LEU A 123 -2.11 -5.46 -25.06
CA LEU A 123 -2.29 -5.61 -26.51
C LEU A 123 -3.77 -5.66 -26.90
N LYS A 124 -4.62 -6.30 -26.07
CA LYS A 124 -6.09 -6.29 -26.29
C LYS A 124 -6.70 -4.89 -26.29
N ARG A 125 -6.05 -3.93 -25.62
CA ARG A 125 -6.51 -2.55 -25.48
C ARG A 125 -5.71 -1.57 -26.34
N TRP A 126 -4.71 -2.06 -27.07
CA TRP A 126 -3.73 -1.21 -27.76
C TRP A 126 -4.39 -0.32 -28.82
N ASP A 127 -5.37 -0.86 -29.54
CA ASP A 127 -6.08 -0.14 -30.62
C ASP A 127 -7.33 0.62 -30.13
N GLU A 128 -7.66 0.58 -28.83
CA GLU A 128 -8.86 1.26 -28.30
C GLU A 128 -8.71 2.79 -28.28
N GLN A 129 -7.48 3.29 -28.12
CA GLN A 129 -7.19 4.71 -27.92
C GLN A 129 -5.69 5.01 -28.15
N ASP A 130 -5.31 6.29 -28.02
CA ASP A 130 -3.91 6.70 -28.09
C ASP A 130 -3.03 5.93 -27.08
N PRO A 131 -1.85 5.39 -27.49
CA PRO A 131 -0.99 4.61 -26.61
C PRO A 131 -0.49 5.35 -25.36
N GLU A 132 -0.29 6.67 -25.44
CA GLU A 132 0.13 7.48 -24.29
C GLU A 132 -1.01 7.65 -23.28
N GLU A 133 -2.26 7.73 -23.76
CA GLU A 133 -3.47 7.72 -22.94
C GLU A 133 -3.68 6.37 -22.25
N LEU A 134 -3.47 5.26 -22.96
CA LEU A 134 -3.51 3.92 -22.35
C LEU A 134 -2.43 3.75 -21.28
N LEU A 135 -1.20 4.19 -21.55
CA LEU A 135 -0.12 4.18 -20.56
C LEU A 135 -0.50 5.01 -19.32
N PHE A 136 -1.07 6.20 -19.50
CA PHE A 136 -1.53 7.05 -18.42
C PHE A 136 -2.56 6.34 -17.52
N GLN A 137 -3.56 5.70 -18.12
CA GLN A 137 -4.58 4.94 -17.37
C GLN A 137 -3.97 3.76 -16.61
N LEU A 138 -3.05 3.01 -17.22
CA LEU A 138 -2.39 1.86 -16.58
C LEU A 138 -1.43 2.30 -15.46
N LEU A 139 -0.77 3.45 -15.60
CA LEU A 139 0.03 4.05 -14.54
C LEU A 139 -0.85 4.41 -13.34
N PHE A 140 -2.01 5.05 -13.57
CA PHE A 140 -2.95 5.37 -12.49
C PHE A 140 -3.53 4.12 -11.83
N LYS A 141 -3.91 3.11 -12.61
CA LYS A 141 -4.33 1.81 -12.09
C LYS A 141 -3.28 1.21 -11.15
N SER A 142 -2.02 1.20 -11.59
CA SER A 142 -0.90 0.70 -10.80
C SER A 142 -0.68 1.55 -9.55
N LEU A 143 -0.80 2.87 -9.69
CA LEU A 143 -0.71 3.85 -8.61
C LEU A 143 -1.79 3.63 -7.56
N GLY A 144 -2.94 3.05 -7.91
CA GLY A 144 -4.03 2.75 -6.99
C GLY A 144 -3.80 1.54 -6.08
N TYR A 145 -2.86 0.65 -6.40
CA TYR A 145 -2.71 -0.66 -5.71
C TYR A 145 -4.04 -1.42 -5.60
N SER A 146 -4.06 -2.59 -4.96
CA SER A 146 -5.30 -3.38 -4.83
C SER A 146 -6.52 -2.59 -4.31
N PRO A 147 -6.40 -1.65 -3.35
CA PRO A 147 -7.58 -0.95 -2.81
C PRO A 147 -8.17 0.15 -3.72
N TYR A 148 -7.36 0.80 -4.57
CA TYR A 148 -7.78 1.94 -5.40
C TYR A 148 -7.50 1.75 -6.90
N ALA A 149 -7.00 0.59 -7.35
CA ALA A 149 -6.60 0.38 -8.74
C ALA A 149 -7.71 0.74 -9.74
N GLN A 150 -8.91 0.20 -9.56
CA GLN A 150 -10.04 0.49 -10.44
C GLN A 150 -10.47 1.96 -10.35
N VAL A 151 -10.55 2.50 -9.14
CA VAL A 151 -10.93 3.90 -8.87
C VAL A 151 -9.97 4.88 -9.59
N PHE A 152 -8.67 4.63 -9.55
CA PHE A 152 -7.68 5.48 -10.20
C PHE A 152 -7.64 5.27 -11.71
N GLU A 153 -7.89 4.05 -12.20
CA GLU A 153 -8.04 3.81 -13.64
C GLU A 153 -9.23 4.60 -14.21
N GLU A 154 -10.38 4.55 -13.54
CA GLU A 154 -11.57 5.34 -13.93
C GLU A 154 -11.31 6.85 -13.81
N LEU A 155 -10.56 7.28 -12.79
CA LEU A 155 -10.12 8.67 -12.68
C LEU A 155 -9.31 9.10 -13.90
N ALA A 156 -8.37 8.28 -14.35
CA ALA A 156 -7.55 8.60 -15.51
C ALA A 156 -8.35 8.59 -16.83
N LYS A 157 -9.35 7.71 -16.95
CA LYS A 157 -10.28 7.73 -18.10
C LYS A 157 -11.13 9.00 -18.13
N GLN A 158 -11.56 9.47 -16.96
CA GLN A 158 -12.36 10.68 -16.82
C GLN A 158 -11.54 11.96 -17.04
N TYR A 159 -10.32 12.01 -16.50
CA TYR A 159 -9.40 13.14 -16.65
C TYR A 159 -8.26 12.78 -17.59
N GLN A 160 -8.56 12.78 -18.88
CA GLN A 160 -7.67 12.26 -19.92
C GLN A 160 -6.35 13.02 -20.00
N PHE A 161 -5.26 12.32 -20.26
CA PHE A 161 -3.92 12.88 -20.29
C PHE A 161 -3.80 14.02 -21.31
N ARG A 162 -4.41 13.87 -22.49
CA ARG A 162 -4.42 14.90 -23.53
C ARG A 162 -5.01 16.24 -23.08
N GLU A 163 -6.01 16.21 -22.20
CA GLU A 163 -6.68 17.42 -21.68
C GLU A 163 -5.91 18.02 -20.50
N LEU A 164 -5.26 17.18 -19.71
CA LEU A 164 -4.45 17.61 -18.57
C LEU A 164 -3.12 18.23 -19.00
N ARG A 165 -2.50 17.75 -20.08
CA ARG A 165 -1.15 18.13 -20.51
C ARG A 165 -0.97 19.65 -20.71
N PRO A 166 -1.89 20.39 -21.36
CA PRO A 166 -1.80 21.85 -21.46
C PRO A 166 -1.85 22.56 -20.10
N LEU A 167 -2.62 22.04 -19.14
CA LEU A 167 -2.76 22.64 -17.81
C LEU A 167 -1.44 22.61 -17.03
N PHE A 168 -0.62 21.58 -17.23
CA PHE A 168 0.69 21.45 -16.60
C PHE A 168 1.74 22.45 -17.13
N ARG A 169 1.45 23.23 -18.18
CA ARG A 169 2.31 24.33 -18.65
C ARG A 169 2.02 25.66 -17.96
N GLN A 170 0.97 25.73 -17.16
CA GLN A 170 0.59 26.94 -16.42
C GLN A 170 1.33 27.02 -15.08
N SER A 171 1.05 28.08 -14.29
CA SER A 171 1.65 28.25 -12.96
C SER A 171 1.36 27.03 -12.08
N GLN A 172 2.39 26.50 -11.41
CA GLN A 172 2.27 25.29 -10.62
C GLN A 172 1.18 25.41 -9.55
N ARG A 173 1.04 26.59 -8.93
CA ARG A 173 0.03 26.85 -7.90
C ARG A 173 -1.39 26.70 -8.46
N THR A 174 -1.68 27.33 -9.59
CA THR A 174 -3.01 27.27 -10.22
C THR A 174 -3.34 25.86 -10.69
N THR A 175 -2.41 25.22 -11.42
CA THR A 175 -2.62 23.86 -11.94
C THR A 175 -2.81 22.86 -10.81
N ARG A 176 -2.04 23.00 -9.72
CA ARG A 176 -2.15 22.11 -8.57
C ARG A 176 -3.53 22.17 -7.93
N THR A 177 -4.06 23.37 -7.70
CA THR A 177 -5.42 23.53 -7.19
C THR A 177 -6.46 22.95 -8.15
N LEU A 178 -6.35 23.25 -9.45
CA LEU A 178 -7.30 22.81 -10.47
C LEU A 178 -7.37 21.27 -10.59
N VAL A 179 -6.22 20.61 -10.63
CA VAL A 179 -6.10 19.17 -10.86
C VAL A 179 -6.37 18.39 -9.58
N LEU A 180 -5.74 18.76 -8.46
CA LEU A 180 -5.88 17.99 -7.22
C LEU A 180 -7.26 18.14 -6.58
N SER A 181 -7.95 19.29 -6.74
CA SER A 181 -9.34 19.42 -6.28
C SER A 181 -10.25 18.39 -6.96
N ARG A 182 -10.11 18.26 -8.28
CA ARG A 182 -10.87 17.31 -9.11
C ARG A 182 -10.53 15.87 -8.82
N TRP A 183 -9.24 15.54 -8.73
CA TRP A 183 -8.82 14.17 -8.45
C TRP A 183 -9.23 13.70 -7.07
N PHE A 184 -9.01 14.52 -6.04
CA PHE A 184 -9.37 14.14 -4.67
C PHE A 184 -10.89 14.12 -4.49
N GLY A 185 -11.58 15.07 -5.11
CA GLY A 185 -13.04 15.17 -5.09
C GLY A 185 -13.73 14.00 -5.78
N ALA A 186 -13.31 13.66 -7.00
CA ALA A 186 -13.88 12.56 -7.76
C ALA A 186 -13.65 11.19 -7.08
N CYS A 187 -12.52 11.03 -6.39
CA CYS A 187 -12.22 9.82 -5.60
C CYS A 187 -12.79 9.83 -4.17
N GLY A 188 -13.54 10.86 -3.77
CA GLY A 188 -14.13 10.98 -2.42
C GLY A 188 -13.12 11.15 -1.28
N LEU A 189 -11.90 11.60 -1.56
CA LEU A 189 -10.79 11.67 -0.59
C LEU A 189 -10.90 12.84 0.40
N PHE A 190 -11.76 13.83 0.15
CA PHE A 190 -12.00 14.95 1.08
C PHE A 190 -12.84 14.57 2.32
N SER A 191 -13.43 13.36 2.33
CA SER A 191 -14.35 12.89 3.37
C SER A 191 -13.68 12.13 4.52
N LYS A 192 -12.43 11.67 4.34
CA LYS A 192 -11.70 10.85 5.34
C LYS A 192 -10.88 11.73 6.28
N LYS A 193 -10.67 11.26 7.52
CA LYS A 193 -9.68 11.84 8.45
C LYS A 193 -8.34 11.93 7.71
N MET A 194 -7.81 13.14 7.57
CA MET A 194 -6.60 13.38 6.77
C MET A 194 -5.43 12.53 7.26
N THR A 195 -4.85 11.75 6.35
CA THR A 195 -3.61 10.99 6.61
C THR A 195 -2.36 11.88 6.45
N ILE A 196 -2.49 13.08 5.88
CA ILE A 196 -1.34 13.98 5.65
C ILE A 196 -1.06 14.80 6.92
N ALA A 197 0.02 14.44 7.61
CA ALA A 197 0.43 15.10 8.85
C ALA A 197 1.01 16.52 8.64
N ASP A 198 1.55 16.84 7.46
CA ASP A 198 2.24 18.11 7.19
C ASP A 198 1.28 19.33 7.23
N PRO A 199 1.55 20.35 8.09
CA PRO A 199 0.72 21.55 8.20
C PRO A 199 0.60 22.40 6.93
N THR A 200 1.65 22.47 6.10
CA THR A 200 1.62 23.24 4.85
C THR A 200 0.67 22.60 3.84
N VAL A 201 0.73 21.27 3.74
CA VAL A 201 -0.17 20.50 2.89
C VAL A 201 -1.61 20.54 3.43
N ARG A 202 -1.83 20.68 4.74
CA ARG A 202 -3.19 20.87 5.31
C ARG A 202 -3.87 22.13 4.81
N HIS A 203 -3.17 23.25 4.77
CA HIS A 203 -3.75 24.51 4.28
C HIS A 203 -4.12 24.39 2.79
N GLU A 204 -3.22 23.82 1.98
CA GLU A 204 -3.45 23.59 0.56
C GLU A 204 -4.59 22.60 0.31
N PHE A 205 -4.70 21.56 1.13
CA PHE A 205 -5.78 20.58 1.07
C PHE A 205 -7.15 21.23 1.30
N GLN A 206 -7.26 22.18 2.24
CA GLN A 206 -8.50 22.94 2.45
C GLN A 206 -8.83 23.83 1.24
N GLN A 207 -7.82 24.44 0.60
CA GLN A 207 -8.03 25.19 -0.63
C GLN A 207 -8.54 24.32 -1.77
N TRP A 208 -7.99 23.11 -1.93
CA TRP A 208 -8.46 22.16 -2.94
C TRP A 208 -9.87 21.66 -2.65
N LYS A 209 -10.19 21.45 -1.37
CA LYS A 209 -11.54 21.08 -0.94
C LYS A 209 -12.55 22.17 -1.24
N ALA A 210 -12.23 23.44 -0.94
CA ALA A 210 -13.08 24.58 -1.27
C ALA A 210 -13.28 24.70 -2.78
N ALA A 211 -12.20 24.64 -3.56
CA ALA A 211 -12.25 24.68 -5.02
C ALA A 211 -13.06 23.54 -5.65
N TRP A 212 -13.15 22.37 -4.99
CA TRP A 212 -14.02 21.28 -5.41
C TRP A 212 -15.50 21.59 -5.15
N GLN A 213 -15.84 22.16 -3.98
CA GLN A 213 -17.21 22.51 -3.61
C GLN A 213 -17.82 23.63 -4.48
N GLU A 214 -16.97 24.49 -5.03
CA GLU A 214 -17.39 25.57 -5.93
C GLU A 214 -17.67 25.09 -7.36
N LEU A 215 -17.37 23.82 -7.70
CA LEU A 215 -17.66 23.31 -9.03
C LEU A 215 -19.18 23.11 -9.21
N PRO A 216 -19.72 23.44 -10.41
CA PRO A 216 -21.13 23.22 -10.70
C PRO A 216 -21.49 21.73 -10.72
N GLU A 217 -20.53 20.87 -11.07
CA GLU A 217 -20.67 19.43 -11.14
C GLU A 217 -19.60 18.73 -10.31
N HIS A 218 -19.98 17.61 -9.71
CA HIS A 218 -19.13 16.84 -8.79
C HIS A 218 -18.96 15.39 -9.30
N PRO A 219 -18.38 15.19 -10.50
CA PRO A 219 -18.34 13.88 -11.12
C PRO A 219 -17.55 12.90 -10.25
N GLN A 220 -18.15 11.74 -9.97
CA GLN A 220 -17.59 10.70 -9.12
C GLN A 220 -17.06 9.56 -9.98
N VAL A 221 -15.91 9.00 -9.59
CA VAL A 221 -15.44 7.77 -10.21
C VAL A 221 -16.15 6.56 -9.62
N SER A 222 -16.55 5.64 -10.49
CA SER A 222 -17.16 4.38 -10.05
C SER A 222 -16.08 3.40 -9.58
N GLY A 223 -16.25 2.78 -8.41
CA GLY A 223 -15.34 1.75 -7.93
C GLY A 223 -15.49 1.42 -6.45
N LYS A 224 -15.28 0.15 -6.10
CA LYS A 224 -15.28 -0.29 -4.70
C LYS A 224 -13.95 0.10 -4.06
N ILE A 225 -14.00 0.94 -3.04
CA ILE A 225 -12.83 1.29 -2.23
C ILE A 225 -12.70 0.27 -1.10
N SER A 226 -11.58 -0.45 -1.04
CA SER A 226 -11.23 -1.23 0.14
C SER A 226 -10.61 -0.33 1.21
N GLN A 227 -10.94 -0.54 2.48
CA GLN A 227 -10.52 0.35 3.57
C GLN A 227 -9.07 0.13 4.02
N ALA A 228 -8.50 -1.05 3.81
CA ALA A 228 -7.16 -1.39 4.27
C ALA A 228 -6.08 -0.74 3.37
N HIS A 229 -5.35 0.23 3.92
CA HIS A 229 -4.13 0.75 3.31
C HIS A 229 -3.16 1.21 4.40
N ARG A 230 -1.85 1.02 4.15
CA ARG A 230 -0.82 1.54 5.05
C ARG A 230 -0.74 3.06 4.91
N PRO A 231 -0.62 3.85 5.99
CA PRO A 231 -0.63 5.33 5.92
C PRO A 231 0.43 5.91 4.99
N GLN A 232 1.62 5.30 4.94
CA GLN A 232 2.71 5.73 4.05
C GLN A 232 2.33 5.61 2.55
N ASN A 233 1.39 4.73 2.22
CA ASN A 233 0.87 4.46 0.88
C ASN A 233 -0.55 5.03 0.68
N SER A 234 -0.88 6.14 1.36
CA SER A 234 -2.20 6.75 1.22
C SER A 234 -2.50 7.14 -0.24
N PRO A 235 -3.77 7.07 -0.69
CA PRO A 235 -4.16 7.48 -2.04
C PRO A 235 -3.84 8.95 -2.32
N GLU A 236 -4.00 9.84 -1.34
CA GLU A 236 -3.71 11.28 -1.46
C GLU A 236 -2.22 11.53 -1.76
N ARG A 237 -1.33 10.86 -1.01
CA ARG A 237 0.12 10.99 -1.20
C ARG A 237 0.54 10.53 -2.60
N ARG A 238 -0.04 9.42 -3.08
CA ARG A 238 0.28 8.85 -4.39
C ARG A 238 -0.19 9.75 -5.52
N LEU A 239 -1.42 10.26 -5.47
CA LEU A 239 -1.95 11.21 -6.46
C LEU A 239 -1.17 12.53 -6.45
N LEU A 240 -0.81 13.06 -5.28
CA LEU A 240 0.03 14.25 -5.17
C LEU A 240 1.42 14.01 -5.80
N GLY A 241 2.03 12.86 -5.53
CA GLY A 241 3.30 12.47 -6.16
C GLY A 241 3.20 12.38 -7.68
N MET A 242 2.12 11.77 -8.19
CA MET A 242 1.85 11.69 -9.63
C MET A 242 1.65 13.08 -10.24
N PHE A 243 0.92 13.98 -9.58
CA PHE A 243 0.77 15.38 -10.03
C PHE A 243 2.14 16.04 -10.23
N HIS A 244 3.04 15.96 -9.25
CA HIS A 244 4.38 16.56 -9.36
C HIS A 244 5.20 15.92 -10.48
N HIS A 245 5.08 14.60 -10.67
CA HIS A 245 5.73 13.92 -11.79
C HIS A 245 5.22 14.44 -13.14
N LEU A 246 3.90 14.46 -13.35
CA LEU A 246 3.28 14.94 -14.60
C LEU A 246 3.63 16.40 -14.88
N TYR A 247 3.63 17.26 -13.86
CA TYR A 247 4.02 18.66 -13.99
C TYR A 247 5.46 18.79 -14.52
N ARG A 248 6.39 17.99 -13.98
CA ARG A 248 7.80 17.99 -14.40
C ARG A 248 7.99 17.50 -15.84
N ILE A 249 7.15 16.59 -16.32
CA ILE A 249 7.28 15.98 -17.65
C ILE A 249 6.36 16.59 -18.72
N ALA A 250 5.64 17.66 -18.40
CA ALA A 250 4.60 18.24 -19.27
C ALA A 250 5.07 18.55 -20.70
N ASN A 251 6.35 18.90 -20.86
CA ASN A 251 6.95 19.24 -22.14
C ASN A 251 7.37 18.01 -22.96
N ASP A 252 7.73 16.90 -22.31
CA ASP A 252 8.28 15.72 -22.98
C ASP A 252 7.23 14.65 -23.32
N GLY A 253 6.17 14.54 -22.51
CA GLY A 253 5.23 13.42 -22.57
C GLY A 253 5.64 12.25 -21.67
N LEU A 254 4.71 11.33 -21.46
CA LEU A 254 4.87 10.13 -20.63
C LEU A 254 5.73 9.07 -21.33
N LEU A 255 5.47 8.79 -22.61
CA LEU A 255 6.20 7.74 -23.34
C LEU A 255 7.69 8.06 -23.38
N LYS A 256 8.06 9.29 -23.76
CA LYS A 256 9.45 9.74 -23.82
C LYS A 256 10.17 9.67 -22.47
N ARG A 257 9.46 9.75 -21.34
CA ARG A 257 10.06 9.76 -20.00
C ARG A 257 10.10 8.38 -19.34
N TRP A 258 9.18 7.49 -19.68
CA TRP A 258 9.07 6.17 -19.06
C TRP A 258 9.59 5.04 -19.95
N LEU A 259 9.63 5.22 -21.27
CA LEU A 259 10.09 4.21 -22.22
C LEU A 259 11.48 4.51 -22.78
N VAL A 260 12.30 5.29 -22.04
CA VAL A 260 13.74 5.34 -22.33
C VAL A 260 14.31 3.98 -21.94
N VAL A 261 14.39 3.09 -22.92
CA VAL A 261 15.13 1.83 -22.80
C VAL A 261 16.59 2.24 -22.64
N PHE A 262 17.16 1.95 -21.46
CA PHE A 262 18.59 2.09 -21.21
C PHE A 262 19.38 1.01 -21.95
#